data_AF-A0A6L9JLL7-F1
#
_entry.id   AF-A0A6L9JLL7-F1
#
_cell.length_a   1.000
_cell.length_b   1.000
_cell.length_c   1.000
_cell.angle_alpha   90.00
_cell.angle_beta   90.00
_cell.angle_gamma   90.00
#
_symmetry.space_group_name_H-M   'P 1'
#
loop_
_entity.id
_entity.type
_entity.pdbx_description
1 polymer ?
#
loop_
_entity_poly.entity_id
_entity_poly.type
_entity_poly.pdbx_seq_one_letter_code
_entity_poly.pdbx_strand_id
1 'polypeptide(L)'
;MCAFSKILKGRVIFLNTKNGDQRIVPISDKLEKEIRGKKKMGKLFNVDYINFCKILHVVKPDLPKGQATHVLRHTFASHFMMNGGNIIALQQILGHASIIQTMVYAHLAPDYLQHAITLNPLKGGIEVE
;
A
#
# COMPACT_ATOMS: atom_id res chain seq x y z
N MET A 1 -13.67 -4.33 -5.04
CA MET A 1 -14.13 -2.93 -4.90
C MET A 1 -13.26 -2.07 -5.81
N CYS A 2 -13.69 -1.90 -7.05
CA CYS A 2 -12.87 -1.31 -8.11
C CYS A 2 -12.96 0.21 -8.01
N ALA A 3 -11.96 0.85 -7.40
CA ALA A 3 -11.82 2.31 -7.46
C ALA A 3 -11.46 2.69 -8.89
N PHE A 4 -12.14 3.68 -9.45
CA PHE A 4 -11.77 4.22 -10.76
C PHE A 4 -10.41 4.90 -10.59
N SER A 5 -9.36 4.40 -11.23
CA SER A 5 -8.01 4.93 -11.06
C SER A 5 -7.57 5.73 -12.27
N LYS A 6 -6.99 6.90 -12.02
CA LYS A 6 -6.28 7.71 -13.04
C LYS A 6 -4.81 7.76 -12.67
N ILE A 7 -3.94 7.78 -13.67
CA ILE A 7 -2.50 7.99 -13.47
C ILE A 7 -2.13 9.36 -13.99
N LEU A 8 -1.38 10.17 -13.23
CA LEU A 8 -0.95 11.49 -13.66
C LEU A 8 0.38 11.86 -12.98
N LYS A 9 1.44 12.07 -13.77
CA LYS A 9 2.72 12.64 -13.30
C LYS A 9 3.27 11.92 -12.06
N GLY A 10 3.52 10.61 -12.18
CA GLY A 10 4.10 9.78 -11.13
C GLY A 10 3.13 9.42 -9.99
N ARG A 11 1.81 9.57 -10.19
CA ARG A 11 0.81 9.34 -9.14
C ARG A 11 -0.37 8.56 -9.66
N VAL A 12 -0.87 7.64 -8.83
CA VAL A 12 -2.17 6.97 -9.03
C VAL A 12 -3.19 7.65 -8.14
N ILE A 13 -4.27 8.14 -8.74
CA ILE A 13 -5.41 8.74 -8.06
C ILE A 13 -6.52 7.71 -8.03
N PHE A 14 -6.93 7.28 -6.85
CA PHE A 14 -8.07 6.40 -6.66
C PHE A 14 -9.33 7.23 -6.43
N LEU A 15 -10.21 7.26 -7.43
CA LEU A 15 -11.48 7.97 -7.44
C LEU A 15 -12.61 7.01 -7.00
N ASN A 16 -13.57 7.54 -6.23
CA ASN A 16 -14.72 6.81 -5.68
C ASN A 16 -14.33 5.58 -4.85
N THR A 17 -13.86 5.84 -3.64
CA THR A 17 -13.87 4.83 -2.57
C THR A 17 -15.28 4.75 -1.97
N LYS A 18 -15.60 3.67 -1.24
CA LYS A 18 -16.91 3.48 -0.60
C LYS A 18 -17.36 4.67 0.28
N ASN A 19 -16.43 5.51 0.71
CA ASN A 19 -16.67 6.63 1.61
C ASN A 19 -16.50 8.00 0.92
N GLY A 20 -16.31 8.04 -0.41
CA GLY A 20 -16.14 9.30 -1.16
C GLY A 20 -14.73 9.89 -1.13
N ASP A 21 -13.89 9.49 -0.17
CA ASP A 21 -12.52 10.01 -0.05
C ASP A 21 -11.64 9.57 -1.22
N GLN A 22 -11.04 10.55 -1.87
CA GLN A 22 -9.99 10.35 -2.85
C GLN A 22 -8.65 10.16 -2.14
N ARG A 23 -7.82 9.26 -2.67
CA ARG A 23 -6.44 9.15 -2.21
C ARG A 23 -5.48 9.07 -3.38
N ILE A 24 -4.30 9.62 -3.16
CA ILE A 24 -3.23 9.74 -4.14
C ILE A 24 -2.06 8.93 -3.62
N VAL A 25 -1.58 7.98 -4.42
CA VAL A 25 -0.43 7.15 -4.09
C VAL A 25 0.67 7.42 -5.13
N PRO A 26 1.85 7.89 -4.71
CA PRO A 26 2.97 8.08 -5.62
C PRO A 26 3.47 6.73 -6.14
N ILE A 27 3.89 6.70 -7.40
CA ILE A 27 4.47 5.55 -8.07
C ILE A 27 5.74 5.97 -8.80
N SER A 28 6.63 5.01 -9.05
CA SER A 28 7.84 5.28 -9.83
C SER A 28 7.51 5.54 -11.30
N ASP A 29 8.34 6.33 -11.96
CA ASP A 29 8.22 6.60 -13.41
C ASP A 29 8.30 5.31 -14.23
N LYS A 30 9.10 4.34 -13.78
CA LYS A 30 9.18 3.02 -14.41
C LYS A 30 7.82 2.32 -14.37
N LEU A 31 7.17 2.28 -13.21
CA LEU A 31 5.86 1.66 -13.06
C LEU A 31 4.78 2.40 -13.87
N GLU A 32 4.82 3.74 -13.89
CA GLU A 32 3.90 4.52 -14.73
C GLU A 32 4.05 4.15 -16.21
N LYS A 33 5.29 4.05 -16.71
CA LYS A 33 5.58 3.66 -18.10
C LYS A 33 5.07 2.26 -18.41
N GLU A 34 5.31 1.29 -17.53
CA GLU A 34 4.83 -0.09 -17.68
C GLU A 34 3.29 -0.15 -17.73
N ILE A 35 2.61 0.53 -16.81
CA ILE A 35 1.13 0.50 -16.75
C ILE A 35 0.50 1.21 -17.95
N ARG A 36 1.01 2.40 -18.33
CA ARG A 36 0.46 3.15 -19.46
C ARG A 36 0.80 2.50 -20.79
N GLY A 37 1.97 1.86 -20.89
CA GLY A 37 2.50 1.38 -22.17
C GLY A 37 2.45 2.49 -23.23
N LYS A 38 1.86 2.20 -24.39
CA LYS A 38 1.63 3.19 -25.46
C LYS A 38 0.31 3.99 -25.31
N LYS A 39 -0.54 3.65 -24.34
CA LYS A 39 -1.89 4.23 -24.21
C LYS A 39 -1.85 5.56 -23.46
N LYS A 40 -2.29 6.62 -24.13
CA LYS A 40 -2.45 7.96 -23.52
C LYS A 40 -3.82 8.15 -22.86
N MET A 41 -4.87 7.49 -23.37
CA MET A 41 -6.27 7.65 -22.97
C MET A 41 -7.03 6.31 -22.93
N GLY A 42 -8.14 6.29 -22.18
CA GLY A 42 -9.04 5.13 -22.05
C GLY A 42 -8.82 4.30 -20.77
N LYS A 43 -9.50 3.16 -20.66
CA LYS A 43 -9.29 2.19 -19.57
C LYS A 43 -7.87 1.62 -19.66
N LEU A 44 -7.13 1.66 -18.54
CA LEU A 44 -5.76 1.15 -18.47
C LEU A 44 -5.71 -0.37 -18.67
N PHE A 45 -6.64 -1.08 -18.02
CA PHE A 45 -6.66 -2.54 -18.00
C PHE A 45 -7.98 -3.08 -18.53
N ASN A 46 -7.91 -4.17 -19.29
CA ASN A 46 -9.02 -5.08 -19.51
C ASN A 46 -8.78 -6.29 -18.59
N VAL A 47 -9.45 -6.33 -17.44
CA VAL A 47 -9.12 -7.27 -16.36
C VAL A 47 -9.98 -8.52 -16.48
N ASP A 48 -9.34 -9.67 -16.66
CA ASP A 48 -9.96 -10.98 -16.45
C ASP A 48 -9.79 -11.41 -14.99
N TYR A 49 -10.76 -11.03 -14.16
CA TYR A 49 -10.73 -11.32 -12.73
C TYR A 49 -10.85 -12.82 -12.43
N ILE A 50 -11.57 -13.57 -13.28
CA ILE A 50 -11.77 -15.01 -13.07
C ILE A 50 -10.45 -15.74 -13.33
N ASN A 51 -9.76 -15.41 -14.42
CA ASN A 51 -8.44 -15.98 -14.70
C ASN A 51 -7.41 -15.60 -13.64
N PHE A 52 -7.43 -14.34 -13.17
CA PHE A 52 -6.61 -13.93 -12.02
C PHE A 52 -6.85 -14.81 -10.79
N CYS A 53 -8.11 -15.05 -10.42
CA CYS A 53 -8.44 -15.91 -9.28
C CYS A 53 -7.95 -17.34 -9.47
N LYS A 54 -8.05 -17.89 -10.69
CA LYS A 54 -7.56 -19.25 -11.01
C LYS A 54 -6.05 -19.35 -10.81
N ILE A 55 -5.29 -18.43 -11.40
CA ILE A 55 -3.81 -18.39 -11.26
C ILE A 55 -3.43 -18.22 -9.79
N LEU A 56 -4.10 -17.30 -9.09
CA LEU A 56 -3.84 -17.04 -7.68
C LEU A 56 -4.08 -18.28 -6.81
N HIS A 57 -5.12 -19.07 -7.09
CA HIS A 57 -5.40 -20.30 -6.36
C HIS A 57 -4.34 -21.38 -6.60
N VAL A 58 -3.73 -21.42 -7.79
CA VAL A 58 -2.60 -22.33 -8.08
C VAL A 58 -1.36 -21.93 -7.30
N VAL A 59 -1.04 -20.63 -7.25
CA VAL A 59 0.16 -20.11 -6.56
C VAL A 59 -0.01 -20.10 -5.04
N LYS A 60 -1.23 -19.85 -4.56
CA LYS A 60 -1.57 -19.76 -3.14
C LYS A 60 -2.83 -20.56 -2.83
N PRO A 61 -2.73 -21.91 -2.78
CA PRO A 61 -3.89 -22.79 -2.59
C PRO A 61 -4.52 -22.68 -1.19
N ASP A 62 -3.73 -22.24 -0.20
CA ASP A 62 -4.15 -22.00 1.19
C ASP A 62 -4.87 -20.64 1.38
N LEU A 63 -5.08 -19.86 0.31
CA LEU A 63 -5.73 -18.56 0.40
C LEU A 63 -7.19 -18.71 0.87
N PRO A 64 -7.60 -18.06 1.98
CA PRO A 64 -8.98 -18.13 2.45
C PRO A 64 -9.98 -17.64 1.39
N LYS A 65 -11.16 -18.26 1.36
CA LYS A 65 -12.24 -17.88 0.44
C LYS A 65 -12.56 -16.39 0.59
N GLY A 66 -12.69 -15.69 -0.54
CA GLY A 66 -13.00 -14.27 -0.58
C GLY A 66 -11.80 -13.32 -0.42
N GLN A 67 -10.58 -13.82 -0.16
CA GLN A 67 -9.40 -12.96 0.00
C GLN A 67 -8.70 -12.57 -1.31
N ALA A 68 -9.09 -13.16 -2.44
CA ALA A 68 -8.47 -12.88 -3.73
C ALA A 68 -8.48 -11.38 -4.10
N THR A 69 -9.53 -10.63 -3.73
CA THR A 69 -9.61 -9.17 -3.98
C THR A 69 -8.65 -8.34 -3.13
N HIS A 70 -8.13 -8.89 -2.04
CA HIS A 70 -7.35 -8.15 -1.04
C HIS A 70 -5.94 -8.70 -0.84
N VAL A 71 -5.61 -9.89 -1.33
CA VAL A 71 -4.31 -10.53 -1.10
C VAL A 71 -3.14 -9.65 -1.53
N LEU A 72 -3.23 -8.98 -2.69
CA LEU A 72 -2.15 -8.10 -3.17
C LEU A 72 -2.05 -6.82 -2.32
N ARG A 73 -3.17 -6.33 -1.79
CA ARG A 73 -3.18 -5.20 -0.84
C ARG A 73 -2.52 -5.60 0.48
N HIS A 74 -2.84 -6.78 1.01
CA HIS A 74 -2.20 -7.32 2.21
C HIS A 74 -0.70 -7.52 1.98
N THR A 75 -0.32 -8.07 0.82
CA THR A 75 1.09 -8.25 0.44
C THR A 75 1.84 -6.92 0.45
N PHE A 76 1.30 -5.89 -0.20
CA PHE A 76 1.89 -4.55 -0.18
C PHE A 76 2.04 -4.01 1.26
N ALA A 77 0.97 -4.07 2.06
CA ALA A 77 0.96 -3.52 3.41
C ALA A 77 1.94 -4.25 4.35
N SER A 78 2.00 -5.58 4.26
CA SER A 78 2.93 -6.40 5.02
C SER A 78 4.38 -6.04 4.68
N HIS A 79 4.75 -6.05 3.40
CA HIS A 79 6.11 -5.69 2.99
C HIS A 79 6.46 -4.24 3.30
N PHE A 80 5.50 -3.30 3.19
CA PHE A 80 5.73 -1.91 3.56
C PHE A 80 6.12 -1.77 5.04
N MET A 81 5.42 -2.48 5.95
CA MET A 81 5.77 -2.46 7.38
C MET A 81 7.06 -3.21 7.67
N MET A 82 7.30 -4.37 7.06
CA MET A 82 8.56 -5.14 7.21
C MET A 82 9.78 -4.34 6.78
N ASN A 83 9.64 -3.48 5.77
CA ASN A 83 10.70 -2.58 5.30
C ASN A 83 10.83 -1.31 6.16
N GLY A 84 10.14 -1.25 7.29
CA GLY A 84 10.22 -0.14 8.23
C GLY A 84 9.36 1.08 7.90
N GLY A 85 8.34 0.91 7.06
CA GLY A 85 7.42 1.97 6.71
C GLY A 85 6.64 2.54 7.90
N ASN A 86 6.27 3.82 7.80
CA ASN A 86 5.48 4.51 8.81
C ASN A 86 4.00 4.08 8.74
N ILE A 87 3.44 3.60 9.85
CA ILE A 87 2.07 3.07 9.89
C ILE A 87 0.97 4.11 9.59
N ILE A 88 1.21 5.39 9.90
CA ILE A 88 0.31 6.50 9.58
C ILE A 88 0.31 6.73 8.06
N ALA A 89 1.48 6.69 7.43
CA ALA A 89 1.58 6.76 5.97
C ALA A 89 0.86 5.57 5.32
N LEU A 90 1.02 4.36 5.87
CA LEU A 90 0.32 3.18 5.37
C LEU A 90 -1.20 3.33 5.48
N GLN A 91 -1.72 3.88 6.58
CA GLN A 91 -3.16 4.16 6.74
C GLN A 91 -3.69 5.04 5.61
N GLN A 92 -2.98 6.12 5.28
CA GLN A 92 -3.35 7.04 4.21
C GLN A 92 -3.26 6.39 2.82
N ILE A 93 -2.19 5.64 2.54
CA ILE A 93 -1.99 4.90 1.29
C ILE A 93 -3.13 3.88 1.06
N LEU A 94 -3.53 3.17 2.11
CA LEU A 94 -4.59 2.18 2.07
C LEU A 94 -6.00 2.81 2.09
N GLY A 95 -6.11 4.08 2.51
CA GLY A 95 -7.39 4.77 2.69
C GLY A 95 -8.21 4.14 3.83
N HIS A 96 -7.57 3.79 4.94
CA HIS A 96 -8.27 3.32 6.14
C HIS A 96 -8.84 4.51 6.91
N ALA A 97 -10.13 4.43 7.25
CA ALA A 97 -10.83 5.48 7.99
C ALA A 97 -10.34 5.59 9.44
N SER A 98 -9.87 4.48 10.01
CA SER A 98 -9.32 4.42 11.36
C SER A 98 -7.98 3.70 11.35
N ILE A 99 -7.05 4.17 12.20
CA ILE A 99 -5.76 3.53 12.41
C ILE A 99 -5.89 2.08 12.86
N ILE A 100 -6.97 1.74 13.58
CA ILE A 100 -7.25 0.37 14.07
C ILE A 100 -7.28 -0.63 12.89
N GLN A 101 -7.79 -0.21 11.73
CA GLN A 101 -7.81 -1.07 10.53
C GLN A 101 -6.39 -1.37 10.00
N THR A 102 -5.45 -0.45 10.20
CA THR A 102 -4.04 -0.60 9.79
C THR A 102 -3.21 -1.35 10.84
N MET A 103 -3.62 -1.31 12.11
CA MET A 103 -2.89 -1.97 13.20
C MET A 103 -2.71 -3.47 13.02
N VAL A 104 -3.53 -4.12 12.18
CA VAL A 104 -3.34 -5.53 11.81
C VAL A 104 -1.95 -5.82 11.20
N TYR A 105 -1.24 -4.82 10.68
CA TYR A 105 0.12 -4.96 10.14
C TYR A 105 1.22 -4.49 11.10
N ALA A 106 0.88 -3.92 12.26
CA ALA A 106 1.86 -3.30 13.16
C ALA A 106 2.91 -4.30 13.67
N HIS A 107 2.51 -5.55 13.89
CA HIS A 107 3.39 -6.63 14.32
C HIS A 107 4.50 -7.00 13.33
N LEU A 108 4.43 -6.51 12.08
CA LEU A 108 5.44 -6.73 11.05
C LEU A 108 6.51 -5.64 11.03
N ALA A 109 6.32 -4.54 11.78
CA ALA A 109 7.32 -3.50 11.88
C ALA A 109 8.58 -4.06 12.56
N PRO A 110 9.80 -3.70 12.10
CA PRO A 110 11.02 -4.09 12.79
C PRO A 110 11.06 -3.43 14.18
N ASP A 111 11.82 -4.04 15.08
CA ASP A 111 12.00 -3.51 16.43
C ASP A 111 12.78 -2.19 16.38
N TYR A 112 12.23 -1.16 17.03
CA TYR A 112 12.75 0.20 17.06
C TYR A 112 13.07 0.68 18.47
N LEU A 113 13.11 -0.19 19.48
CA LEU A 113 13.36 0.24 20.87
C LEU A 113 14.66 1.07 21.01
N GLN A 114 15.71 0.74 20.25
CA GLN A 114 16.96 1.49 20.24
C GLN A 114 16.82 2.92 19.69
N HIS A 115 15.79 3.19 18.87
CA HIS A 115 15.51 4.55 18.40
C HIS A 115 15.10 5.49 19.54
N ALA A 116 14.66 4.98 20.70
CA ALA A 116 14.41 5.82 21.86
C ALA A 116 15.66 6.57 22.33
N ILE A 117 16.86 6.02 22.10
CA ILE A 117 18.12 6.70 22.43
C ILE A 117 18.48 7.74 21.36
N THR A 118 18.31 7.42 20.08
CA THR A 118 18.77 8.28 18.98
C THR A 118 17.77 9.38 18.59
N LEU A 119 16.47 9.15 18.80
CA LEU A 119 15.38 10.05 18.40
C LEU A 119 14.77 10.82 19.58
N ASN A 120 15.24 10.64 20.82
CA ASN A 120 14.83 11.52 21.91
C ASN A 120 15.37 12.94 21.70
N PRO A 121 14.82 13.96 22.40
CA PRO A 121 15.23 15.35 22.22
C PRO A 121 16.72 15.63 22.47
N LEU A 122 17.39 14.79 23.25
CA LEU A 122 18.81 14.90 23.58
C LEU A 122 19.72 14.12 22.62
N LYS A 123 19.14 13.39 21.66
CA LYS A 123 19.85 12.60 20.62
C LYS A 123 20.91 11.65 21.18
N GLY A 124 20.74 11.18 22.42
CA GLY A 124 21.66 10.26 23.09
C GLY A 124 22.86 10.91 23.79
N GLY A 125 22.95 12.24 23.83
CA GLY A 125 23.96 12.98 24.61
C GLY A 125 23.36 13.71 25.80
N ILE A 126 24.17 14.00 26.82
CA ILE A 126 23.79 14.85 27.97
C ILE A 126 24.65 16.13 27.99
N GLU A 127 25.62 16.23 27.07
CA GLU A 127 26.53 17.36 27.00
C GLU A 127 25.80 18.58 26.46
N VAL A 128 25.62 19.55 27.35
CA VAL A 128 25.15 20.90 27.05
C VAL A 128 26.42 21.70 26.72
N GLU A 129 26.70 21.88 25.43
CA GLU A 129 27.57 22.99 24.98
C GLU A 129 26.80 24.30 25.00
#